data_AF-A0A084VE21-F1
#
_entry.id   AF-A0A084VE21-F1
#
_cell.length_a   1.000
_cell.length_b   1.000
_cell.length_c   1.000
_cell.angle_alpha   90.00
_cell.angle_beta   90.00
_cell.angle_gamma   90.00
#
_symmetry.space_group_name_H-M   'P 1'
#
loop_
_entity.id
_entity.type
_entity.pdbx_description
1 polymer ?
#
loop_
_entity_poly.entity_id
_entity_poly.type
_entity_poly.pdbx_seq_one_letter_code
_entity_poly.pdbx_strand_id
1 'polypeptide(L)'
;MGFFDRRTIPLLLIIVGLSAALIAVCIDAYAGDDDEPRPTVPDDERPLDCERASVTTASGSLVKRSAFCPGELIFEDNFDRLDLEKWEHEHTLGGGGNWEFQYYLNSRRNSFVKEGIFHIRPTLLADETGEGFLSSGLLRIHGGTPYDYCTNPADYGCERQGTPTNYINPIKSARVRTVRSFNFNTARGPPRARSI
;
A
#
# COMPACT_ATOMS: atom_id res chain seq x y z
N MET A 1 -32.26 -57.46 -28.55
CA MET A 1 -31.57 -56.22 -28.11
C MET A 1 -30.07 -56.48 -28.05
N GLY A 2 -29.28 -55.91 -28.97
CA GLY A 2 -27.82 -56.02 -28.94
C GLY A 2 -27.21 -54.67 -29.29
N PHE A 3 -26.72 -53.95 -28.28
CA PHE A 3 -26.35 -52.54 -28.35
C PHE A 3 -24.92 -52.30 -28.89
N PHE A 4 -24.27 -53.33 -29.45
CA PHE A 4 -22.87 -53.29 -29.92
C PHE A 4 -22.76 -53.86 -31.33
N ASP A 5 -22.82 -52.99 -32.35
CA ASP A 5 -22.51 -53.33 -33.74
C ASP A 5 -21.02 -53.00 -34.04
N ARG A 6 -20.41 -53.70 -35.00
CA ARG A 6 -19.03 -53.52 -35.47
C ARG A 6 -18.70 -52.08 -35.92
N ARG A 7 -19.73 -51.28 -36.21
CA ARG A 7 -19.59 -49.86 -36.59
C ARG A 7 -19.62 -48.90 -35.39
N THR A 8 -20.21 -49.30 -34.26
CA THR A 8 -20.33 -48.46 -33.04
C THR A 8 -19.13 -48.60 -32.10
N ILE A 9 -18.44 -49.74 -32.12
CA ILE A 9 -17.22 -50.00 -31.34
C ILE A 9 -16.09 -48.99 -31.63
N PRO A 10 -15.71 -48.70 -32.89
CA PRO A 10 -14.65 -47.72 -33.16
C PRO A 10 -15.06 -46.31 -32.71
N LEU A 11 -16.35 -45.97 -32.79
CA LEU A 11 -16.85 -44.66 -32.35
C LEU A 11 -16.76 -44.51 -30.81
N LEU A 12 -17.11 -45.56 -30.07
CA LEU A 12 -16.98 -45.58 -28.60
C LEU A 12 -15.53 -45.51 -28.15
N LEU A 13 -14.61 -46.18 -28.84
CA LEU A 13 -13.17 -46.09 -28.53
C LEU A 13 -12.61 -44.69 -28.80
N ILE A 14 -13.07 -44.02 -29.86
CA ILE A 14 -12.70 -42.62 -30.14
C ILE A 14 -13.26 -41.68 -29.06
N ILE A 15 -14.51 -41.86 -28.63
CA ILE A 15 -15.13 -41.03 -27.59
C ILE A 15 -14.44 -41.21 -26.23
N VAL A 16 -14.14 -42.46 -25.84
CA VAL A 16 -13.41 -42.76 -24.60
C VAL A 16 -11.97 -42.24 -24.68
N GLY A 17 -11.31 -42.36 -25.83
CA GLY A 17 -9.97 -41.82 -26.08
C GLY A 17 -9.92 -40.30 -26.00
N LEU A 18 -10.87 -39.60 -26.64
CA LEU A 18 -10.99 -38.13 -26.58
C LEU A 18 -11.35 -37.65 -25.17
N SER A 19 -12.20 -38.36 -24.45
CA SER A 19 -12.56 -38.02 -23.07
C SER A 19 -11.39 -38.20 -22.11
N ALA A 20 -10.62 -39.29 -22.25
CA ALA A 20 -9.42 -39.52 -21.45
C ALA A 20 -8.32 -38.49 -21.76
N ALA A 21 -8.14 -38.13 -23.02
CA ALA A 21 -7.19 -37.08 -23.43
C ALA A 21 -7.61 -35.70 -22.90
N LEU A 22 -8.89 -35.36 -22.92
CA LEU A 22 -9.39 -34.10 -22.37
C LEU A 22 -9.20 -34.03 -20.84
N ILE A 23 -9.43 -35.15 -20.14
CA ILE A 23 -9.20 -35.26 -18.69
C ILE A 23 -7.71 -35.13 -18.37
N ALA A 24 -6.82 -35.76 -19.14
CA ALA A 24 -5.37 -35.65 -18.96
C ALA A 24 -4.87 -34.21 -19.17
N VAL A 25 -5.32 -33.54 -20.24
CA VAL A 25 -5.01 -32.11 -20.49
C VAL A 25 -5.54 -31.22 -19.36
N CYS A 26 -6.70 -31.54 -18.78
CA CYS A 26 -7.20 -30.82 -17.61
C CYS A 26 -6.38 -31.10 -16.35
N ILE A 27 -5.90 -32.32 -16.12
CA ILE A 27 -5.04 -32.64 -14.97
C ILE A 27 -3.71 -31.87 -15.08
N ASP A 28 -3.07 -31.86 -16.24
CA ASP A 28 -1.80 -31.13 -16.45
C ASP A 28 -1.99 -29.61 -16.39
N ALA A 29 -3.17 -29.09 -16.74
CA ALA A 29 -3.50 -27.67 -16.58
C ALA A 29 -3.80 -27.28 -15.11
N TYR A 30 -4.15 -28.24 -14.25
CA TYR A 30 -4.45 -28.01 -12.82
C TYR A 30 -3.33 -28.45 -11.87
N ALA A 31 -2.42 -29.31 -12.32
CA ALA A 31 -1.15 -29.60 -11.68
C ALA A 31 -0.21 -28.43 -11.98
N GLY A 32 -0.49 -27.28 -11.37
CA GLY A 32 0.52 -26.23 -11.25
C GLY A 32 1.70 -26.83 -10.50
N ASP A 33 2.85 -26.92 -11.16
CA ASP A 33 4.12 -27.19 -10.51
C ASP A 33 4.29 -26.19 -9.37
N ASP A 34 4.39 -26.69 -8.13
CA ASP A 34 4.82 -25.91 -6.97
C ASP A 34 6.32 -25.50 -7.07
N ASP A 35 6.97 -25.80 -8.19
CA ASP A 35 8.35 -25.47 -8.55
C ASP A 35 8.48 -24.13 -9.31
N GLU A 36 7.72 -23.09 -8.91
CA GLU A 36 8.13 -21.74 -9.27
C GLU A 36 9.53 -21.48 -8.66
N PRO A 37 10.52 -21.02 -9.45
CA PRO A 37 11.84 -20.75 -8.95
C PRO A 37 11.75 -19.82 -7.73
N ARG A 38 12.19 -20.33 -6.58
CA ARG A 38 12.24 -19.57 -5.34
C ARG A 38 13.03 -18.27 -5.62
N PRO A 39 12.55 -17.09 -5.17
CA PRO A 39 13.32 -15.86 -5.30
C PRO A 39 14.71 -16.10 -4.73
N THR A 40 15.73 -16.06 -5.58
CA THR A 40 17.10 -16.25 -5.16
C THR A 40 17.53 -14.98 -4.44
N VAL A 41 17.81 -15.13 -3.15
CA VAL A 41 18.44 -14.09 -2.33
C VAL A 41 19.73 -13.68 -3.05
N PRO A 42 19.96 -12.38 -3.33
CA PRO A 42 21.20 -11.92 -3.95
C PRO A 42 22.42 -12.41 -3.15
N ASP A 43 23.50 -12.83 -3.81
CA ASP A 43 24.67 -13.50 -3.23
C ASP A 43 25.40 -12.69 -2.12
N ASP A 44 25.05 -11.43 -1.89
CA ASP A 44 25.61 -10.52 -0.88
C ASP A 44 24.74 -10.40 0.40
N GLU A 45 23.59 -11.08 0.46
CA GLU A 45 22.71 -11.07 1.63
C GLU A 45 23.04 -12.23 2.60
N ARG A 46 23.19 -11.89 3.89
CA ARG A 46 23.40 -12.89 4.95
C ARG A 46 22.34 -14.00 4.88
N PRO A 47 22.73 -15.29 4.99
CA PRO A 47 21.77 -16.40 4.97
C PRO A 47 20.70 -16.26 6.05
N LEU A 48 19.45 -16.62 5.72
CA LEU A 48 18.35 -16.62 6.69
C LEU A 48 18.52 -17.75 7.71
N ASP A 49 18.38 -17.42 8.99
CA ASP A 49 18.43 -18.38 10.11
C ASP A 49 17.02 -18.93 10.42
N CYS A 50 16.39 -19.54 9.43
CA CYS A 50 15.11 -20.22 9.58
C CYS A 50 14.91 -21.30 8.50
N GLU A 51 14.14 -22.33 8.86
CA GLU A 51 13.84 -23.46 7.96
C GLU A 51 13.13 -23.02 6.66
N ARG A 52 12.32 -21.98 6.76
CA ARG A 52 11.57 -21.42 5.63
C ARG A 52 11.45 -19.90 5.74
N ALA A 53 11.60 -19.22 4.61
CA ALA A 53 11.30 -17.80 4.50
C ALA A 53 9.79 -17.55 4.73
N SER A 54 9.48 -16.38 5.29
CA SER A 54 8.14 -15.85 5.45
C SER A 54 7.49 -15.62 4.08
N VAL A 55 6.16 -15.73 4.04
CA VAL A 55 5.37 -15.25 2.90
C VAL A 55 5.33 -13.73 2.84
N THR A 56 5.64 -13.06 3.94
CA THR A 56 5.73 -11.61 4.01
C THR A 56 7.01 -11.14 3.34
N THR A 57 6.87 -10.25 2.36
CA THR A 57 7.98 -9.51 1.74
C THR A 57 7.91 -8.05 2.14
N ALA A 58 9.03 -7.35 2.04
CA ALA A 58 9.09 -5.92 2.27
C ALA A 58 9.98 -5.24 1.22
N SER A 59 9.74 -3.96 1.00
CA SER A 59 10.50 -3.12 0.07
C SER A 59 10.54 -1.67 0.57
N GLY A 60 11.36 -0.84 -0.07
CA GLY A 60 11.58 0.56 0.30
C GLY A 60 13.03 0.83 0.68
N SER A 61 13.40 2.11 0.81
CA SER A 61 14.79 2.52 1.02
C SER A 61 15.41 2.01 2.32
N LEU A 62 14.61 1.66 3.33
CA LEU A 62 15.09 1.13 4.60
C LEU A 62 15.18 -0.40 4.63
N VAL A 63 14.66 -1.08 3.61
CA VAL A 63 14.68 -2.54 3.51
C VAL A 63 15.97 -2.99 2.82
N LYS A 64 16.83 -3.69 3.57
CA LYS A 64 18.16 -4.12 3.11
C LYS A 64 18.25 -5.60 2.73
N ARG A 65 17.12 -6.32 2.79
CA ARG A 65 17.06 -7.74 2.46
C ARG A 65 15.79 -8.10 1.72
N SER A 66 15.88 -9.13 0.89
CA SER A 66 14.81 -9.60 0.00
C SER A 66 13.84 -10.59 0.66
N ALA A 67 14.23 -11.23 1.76
CA ALA A 67 13.44 -12.24 2.46
C ALA A 67 13.62 -12.15 3.98
N PHE A 68 12.64 -12.70 4.72
CA PHE A 68 12.55 -12.60 6.18
C PHE A 68 12.14 -13.93 6.79
N CYS A 69 12.40 -14.15 8.06
CA CYS A 69 11.91 -15.32 8.79
C CYS A 69 10.49 -15.10 9.34
N PRO A 70 9.68 -16.17 9.50
CA PRO A 70 8.40 -16.07 10.17
C PRO A 70 8.55 -15.53 11.61
N GLY A 71 7.78 -14.52 11.98
CA GLY A 71 7.86 -13.88 13.29
C GLY A 71 8.98 -12.86 13.45
N GLU A 72 9.79 -12.61 12.40
CA GLU A 72 10.81 -11.57 12.41
C GLU A 72 10.17 -10.17 12.45
N LEU A 73 10.74 -9.27 13.27
CA LEU A 73 10.40 -7.87 13.27
C LEU A 73 11.06 -7.17 12.07
N ILE A 74 10.24 -6.75 11.10
CA ILE A 74 10.72 -6.18 9.83
C ILE A 74 10.61 -4.66 9.72
N PHE A 75 9.90 -4.02 10.65
CA PHE A 75 9.76 -2.57 10.74
C PHE A 75 9.37 -2.17 12.15
N GLU A 76 10.05 -1.17 12.70
CA GLU A 76 9.68 -0.54 13.96
C GLU A 76 10.10 0.93 13.96
N ASP A 77 9.44 1.72 14.81
CA ASP A 77 9.92 3.02 15.23
C ASP A 77 9.59 3.23 16.71
N ASN A 78 10.62 3.47 17.50
CA ASN A 78 10.49 3.78 18.92
C ASN A 78 10.25 5.28 19.17
N PHE A 79 10.29 6.08 18.09
CA PHE A 79 10.04 7.52 18.14
C PHE A 79 10.93 8.22 19.17
N ASP A 80 12.25 7.98 19.14
CA ASP A 80 13.23 8.84 19.84
C ASP A 80 13.27 10.24 19.21
N ARG A 81 12.99 10.30 17.90
CA ARG A 81 12.77 11.50 17.09
C ARG A 81 11.80 11.17 15.95
N LEU A 82 11.24 12.20 15.33
CA LEU A 82 10.47 12.03 14.10
C LEU A 82 11.42 11.96 12.90
N ASP A 83 11.72 10.75 12.44
CA ASP A 83 12.64 10.50 11.33
C ASP A 83 11.96 10.70 9.96
N LEU A 84 12.37 11.73 9.22
CA LEU A 84 11.78 12.09 7.92
C LEU A 84 12.28 11.25 6.74
N GLU A 85 13.29 10.39 6.95
CA GLU A 85 13.66 9.37 5.97
C GLU A 85 12.74 8.15 6.10
N LYS A 86 12.24 7.88 7.31
CA LYS A 86 11.26 6.82 7.58
C LYS A 86 9.82 7.27 7.34
N TRP A 87 9.44 8.47 7.77
CA TRP A 87 8.07 8.99 7.69
C TRP A 87 8.01 10.21 6.79
N GLU A 88 7.30 10.08 5.68
CA GLU A 88 6.96 11.19 4.80
C GLU A 88 5.64 11.81 5.22
N HIS A 89 5.60 13.13 5.38
CA HIS A 89 4.34 13.86 5.60
C HIS A 89 3.58 14.04 4.30
N GLU A 90 2.28 13.81 4.36
CA GLU A 90 1.38 14.31 3.33
C GLU A 90 1.16 15.81 3.57
N HIS A 91 1.28 16.62 2.52
CA HIS A 91 1.11 18.07 2.56
C HIS A 91 0.10 18.48 1.50
N THR A 92 -1.16 18.61 1.89
CA THR A 92 -2.27 18.91 0.97
C THR A 92 -3.52 19.39 1.72
N LEU A 93 -4.33 20.18 1.02
CA LEU A 93 -5.69 20.58 1.41
C LEU A 93 -6.79 19.65 0.86
N GLY A 94 -6.45 18.70 -0.01
CA GLY A 94 -7.42 17.92 -0.79
C GLY A 94 -8.18 16.84 -0.02
N GLY A 95 -7.71 16.44 1.17
CA GLY A 95 -8.41 15.49 2.02
C GLY A 95 -8.59 14.08 1.41
N GLY A 96 -7.69 13.67 0.52
CA GLY A 96 -7.68 12.33 -0.06
C GLY A 96 -8.95 11.94 -0.84
N GLY A 97 -9.69 12.91 -1.39
CA GLY A 97 -10.93 12.68 -2.14
C GLY A 97 -12.21 12.71 -1.29
N ASN A 98 -12.09 12.93 0.03
CA ASN A 98 -13.25 12.95 0.95
C ASN A 98 -13.66 14.38 1.38
N TRP A 99 -13.08 15.42 0.77
CA TRP A 99 -13.32 16.82 1.16
C TRP A 99 -13.14 17.04 2.68
N GLU A 100 -12.07 16.46 3.23
CA GLU A 100 -11.79 16.54 4.66
C GLU A 100 -11.62 17.99 5.14
N PHE A 101 -12.03 18.23 6.38
CA PHE A 101 -12.10 19.56 6.97
C PHE A 101 -10.73 20.15 7.32
N GLN A 102 -9.78 19.28 7.68
CA GLN A 102 -8.39 19.63 7.96
C GLN A 102 -7.56 19.67 6.68
N TYR A 103 -6.44 20.38 6.73
CA TYR A 103 -5.33 20.17 5.79
C TYR A 103 -4.13 19.59 6.54
N TYR A 104 -3.35 18.79 5.82
CA TYR A 104 -2.17 18.14 6.38
C TYR A 104 -0.93 18.95 6.03
N LEU A 105 0.00 19.07 6.99
CA LEU A 105 1.29 19.70 6.76
C LEU A 105 2.39 19.12 7.65
N ASN A 106 3.63 19.36 7.23
CA ASN A 106 4.80 19.06 8.02
C ASN A 106 5.12 20.20 9.00
N SER A 107 4.38 20.26 10.12
CA SER A 107 4.65 21.24 11.19
C SER A 107 4.88 20.54 12.52
N ARG A 108 5.90 21.00 13.27
CA ARG A 108 6.16 20.52 14.64
C ARG A 108 5.13 21.02 15.67
N ARG A 109 4.24 21.94 15.29
CA ARG A 109 3.04 22.25 16.07
C ARG A 109 1.97 21.16 15.96
N ASN A 110 1.97 20.42 14.85
CA ASN A 110 0.92 19.45 14.52
C ASN A 110 1.40 18.00 14.56
N SER A 111 2.70 17.74 14.41
CA SER A 111 3.30 16.42 14.52
C SER A 111 4.66 16.51 15.18
N PHE A 112 4.83 15.89 16.33
CA PHE A 112 6.09 15.93 17.07
C PHE A 112 6.26 14.69 17.92
N VAL A 113 7.50 14.41 18.26
CA VAL A 113 7.84 13.37 19.22
C VAL A 113 8.10 14.01 20.57
N LYS A 114 7.54 13.43 21.63
CA LYS A 114 7.84 13.80 23.00
C LYS A 114 7.83 12.54 23.86
N GLU A 115 8.88 12.34 24.65
CA GLU A 115 8.97 11.21 25.61
C GLU A 115 8.75 9.83 24.95
N GLY A 116 9.30 9.62 23.75
CA GLY A 116 9.15 8.36 23.01
C GLY A 116 7.77 8.18 22.35
N ILE A 117 6.91 9.20 22.37
CA ILE A 117 5.55 9.14 21.81
C ILE A 117 5.45 10.08 20.62
N PHE A 118 4.97 9.56 19.50
CA PHE A 118 4.58 10.37 18.36
C PHE A 118 3.19 10.97 18.57
N HIS A 119 3.14 12.30 18.67
CA HIS A 119 1.92 13.07 18.84
C HIS A 119 1.48 13.69 17.51
N ILE A 120 0.19 13.55 17.19
CA ILE A 120 -0.50 14.36 16.20
C ILE A 120 -1.47 15.27 16.93
N ARG A 121 -1.29 16.58 16.78
CA ARG A 121 -2.07 17.60 17.47
C ARG A 121 -2.73 18.55 16.46
N PRO A 122 -4.06 18.52 16.30
CA PRO A 122 -4.75 19.51 15.51
C PRO A 122 -4.63 20.92 16.12
N THR A 123 -4.51 21.94 15.27
CA THR A 123 -4.55 23.36 15.67
C THR A 123 -5.46 24.15 14.73
N LEU A 124 -5.92 25.33 15.15
CA LEU A 124 -6.71 26.18 14.27
C LEU A 124 -5.79 26.94 13.32
N LEU A 125 -6.20 27.09 12.06
CA LEU A 125 -5.53 27.97 11.11
C LEU A 125 -5.75 29.44 11.51
N ALA A 126 -6.94 29.77 12.01
CA ALA A 126 -7.30 31.11 12.45
C ALA A 126 -6.43 31.64 13.60
N ASP A 127 -5.81 30.77 14.41
CA ASP A 127 -4.85 31.18 15.43
C ASP A 127 -3.61 31.89 14.84
N GLU A 128 -3.30 31.63 13.57
CA GLU A 128 -2.15 32.20 12.86
C GLU A 128 -2.55 33.27 11.83
N THR A 129 -3.71 33.11 11.20
CA THR A 129 -4.14 33.95 10.07
C THR A 129 -5.33 34.87 10.40
N GLY A 130 -6.00 34.67 11.53
CA GLY A 130 -7.26 35.31 11.89
C GLY A 130 -8.49 34.69 11.22
N GLU A 131 -9.65 34.77 11.88
CA GLU A 131 -10.92 34.17 11.40
C GLU A 131 -11.31 34.65 9.99
N GLY A 132 -11.13 35.94 9.70
CA GLY A 132 -11.48 36.52 8.39
C GLY A 132 -10.76 35.84 7.22
N PHE A 133 -9.52 35.37 7.44
CA PHE A 133 -8.72 34.71 6.41
C PHE A 133 -9.40 33.44 5.87
N LEU A 134 -10.15 32.72 6.69
CA LEU A 134 -10.82 31.49 6.26
C LEU A 134 -11.85 31.77 5.14
N SER A 135 -12.45 32.97 5.14
CA SER A 135 -13.53 33.37 4.24
C SER A 135 -13.11 34.28 3.07
N SER A 136 -11.85 34.72 3.03
CA SER A 136 -11.37 35.67 2.00
C SER A 136 -9.91 35.50 1.62
N GLY A 137 -9.14 34.75 2.42
CA GLY A 137 -7.72 34.55 2.23
C GLY A 137 -7.40 33.59 1.09
N LEU A 138 -6.13 33.59 0.68
CA LEU A 138 -5.61 32.66 -0.30
C LEU A 138 -4.48 31.86 0.36
N LEU A 139 -4.74 30.59 0.65
CA LEU A 139 -3.75 29.71 1.25
C LEU A 139 -2.99 28.98 0.15
N ARG A 140 -1.66 29.16 0.14
CA ARG A 140 -0.71 28.49 -0.76
C ARG A 140 0.28 27.68 0.04
N ILE A 141 0.42 26.40 -0.27
CA ILE A 141 1.29 25.47 0.45
C ILE A 141 2.30 24.77 -0.47
N HIS A 142 2.73 25.45 -1.54
CA HIS A 142 3.66 24.87 -2.52
C HIS A 142 5.01 24.45 -1.93
N GLY A 143 5.45 25.09 -0.83
CA GLY A 143 6.73 24.80 -0.17
C GLY A 143 7.96 25.04 -1.05
N GLY A 144 9.14 25.03 -0.44
CA GLY A 144 10.42 25.16 -1.16
C GLY A 144 11.39 24.02 -0.89
N THR A 145 11.04 23.07 -0.02
CA THR A 145 11.91 21.96 0.42
C THR A 145 11.27 20.62 0.08
N PRO A 146 12.06 19.53 -0.03
CA PRO A 146 11.52 18.17 -0.22
C PRO A 146 10.58 17.69 0.90
N TYR A 147 10.51 18.37 2.04
CA TYR A 147 9.66 17.96 3.17
C TYR A 147 8.45 18.87 3.38
N ASP A 148 8.41 20.02 2.70
CA ASP A 148 7.34 21.00 2.81
C ASP A 148 6.66 21.27 1.47
N TYR A 149 7.05 20.60 0.39
CA TYR A 149 6.37 20.73 -0.89
C TYR A 149 4.98 20.09 -0.84
N CYS A 150 4.03 20.67 -1.57
CA CYS A 150 2.69 20.10 -1.68
C CYS A 150 2.72 18.73 -2.37
N THR A 151 2.24 17.70 -1.68
CA THR A 151 2.34 16.31 -2.15
C THR A 151 1.19 15.88 -3.05
N ASN A 152 0.08 16.64 -3.08
CA ASN A 152 -1.07 16.35 -3.92
C ASN A 152 -1.81 17.64 -4.33
N PRO A 153 -1.74 18.05 -5.61
CA PRO A 153 -2.42 19.24 -6.12
C PRO A 153 -3.91 19.05 -6.46
N ALA A 154 -4.42 17.83 -6.48
CA ALA A 154 -5.82 17.57 -6.78
C ALA A 154 -6.76 18.27 -5.79
N ASP A 155 -7.96 18.62 -6.25
CA ASP A 155 -9.04 19.17 -5.41
C ASP A 155 -8.64 20.42 -4.60
N TYR A 156 -7.96 21.38 -5.25
CA TYR A 156 -7.42 22.58 -4.60
C TYR A 156 -6.40 22.25 -3.51
N GLY A 157 -5.66 21.16 -3.70
CA GLY A 157 -4.80 20.55 -2.69
C GLY A 157 -3.52 21.31 -2.39
N CYS A 158 -3.06 22.22 -3.26
CA CYS A 158 -1.88 23.06 -3.01
C CYS A 158 -2.19 24.55 -2.84
N GLU A 159 -3.35 24.99 -3.35
CA GLU A 159 -3.81 26.37 -3.28
C GLU A 159 -5.33 26.37 -3.15
N ARG A 160 -5.85 27.11 -2.17
CA ARG A 160 -7.30 27.24 -1.94
C ARG A 160 -7.64 28.68 -1.57
N GLN A 161 -8.58 29.25 -2.32
CA GLN A 161 -9.16 30.57 -2.06
C GLN A 161 -10.38 30.42 -1.15
N GLY A 162 -10.34 31.08 0.01
CA GLY A 162 -11.50 31.21 0.89
C GLY A 162 -12.52 32.18 0.30
N THR A 163 -13.79 31.85 0.45
CA THR A 163 -14.93 32.71 0.12
C THR A 163 -15.96 32.69 1.25
N PRO A 164 -16.93 33.62 1.30
CA PRO A 164 -17.98 33.61 2.31
C PRO A 164 -18.84 32.32 2.34
N THR A 165 -18.81 31.52 1.27
CA THR A 165 -19.54 30.25 1.15
C THR A 165 -18.65 29.02 1.17
N ASN A 166 -17.35 29.15 0.87
CA ASN A 166 -16.38 28.06 0.84
C ASN A 166 -15.15 28.45 1.67
N TYR A 167 -15.14 28.00 2.91
CA TYR A 167 -14.05 28.32 3.83
C TYR A 167 -12.81 27.48 3.52
N ILE A 168 -11.63 28.08 3.68
CA ILE A 168 -10.38 27.32 3.74
C ILE A 168 -10.45 26.33 4.92
N ASN A 169 -9.81 25.17 4.77
CA ASN A 169 -9.66 24.15 5.81
C ASN A 169 -9.21 24.81 7.12
N PRO A 170 -10.08 24.90 8.14
CA PRO A 170 -9.78 25.70 9.32
C PRO A 170 -8.92 24.94 10.33
N ILE A 171 -8.75 23.62 10.14
CA ILE A 171 -7.92 22.78 10.99
C ILE A 171 -6.61 22.43 10.29
N LYS A 172 -5.52 22.65 11.01
CA LYS A 172 -4.17 22.17 10.68
C LYS A 172 -3.96 20.82 11.37
N SER A 173 -3.52 19.81 10.64
CA SER A 173 -3.21 18.49 11.20
C SER A 173 -2.01 17.84 10.51
N ALA A 174 -1.67 16.60 10.86
CA ALA A 174 -0.61 15.86 10.21
C ALA A 174 -1.08 14.47 9.78
N ARG A 175 -0.53 14.01 8.66
CA ARG A 175 -0.66 12.64 8.14
C ARG A 175 0.71 12.20 7.68
N VAL A 176 1.17 11.05 8.14
CA VAL A 176 2.47 10.49 7.80
C VAL A 176 2.33 9.12 7.15
N ARG A 177 3.26 8.78 6.26
CA ARG A 177 3.27 7.54 5.48
C ARG A 177 4.70 7.07 5.24
N THR A 178 4.88 5.78 5.03
CA THR A 178 6.18 5.14 4.73
C THR A 178 6.40 4.91 3.23
N VAL A 179 5.73 5.70 2.37
CA VAL A 179 5.57 5.43 0.93
C VAL A 179 6.88 5.18 0.17
N ARG A 180 8.00 5.74 0.62
CA ARG A 180 9.34 5.53 0.05
C ARG A 180 10.22 4.58 0.88
N SER A 181 9.98 4.52 2.19
CA SER A 181 10.90 3.93 3.17
C SER A 181 10.61 2.47 3.44
N PHE A 182 9.32 2.11 3.53
CA PHE A 182 8.88 0.79 3.91
C PHE A 182 7.49 0.48 3.35
N ASN A 183 7.38 -0.64 2.65
CA ASN A 183 6.14 -1.28 2.24
C ASN A 183 6.26 -2.77 2.57
N PHE A 184 5.15 -3.42 2.93
CA PHE A 184 5.12 -4.86 3.14
C PHE A 184 3.95 -5.48 2.38
N ASN A 185 4.16 -6.72 1.93
CA ASN A 185 3.13 -7.51 1.27
C ASN A 185 3.07 -8.90 1.91
N THR A 186 1.87 -9.42 2.11
CA THR A 186 1.62 -10.75 2.69
C THR A 186 1.05 -11.74 1.67
N ALA A 187 0.90 -11.33 0.42
CA ALA A 187 0.33 -12.15 -0.63
C ALA A 187 1.32 -13.19 -1.13
N ARG A 188 1.02 -14.45 -0.85
CA ARG A 188 1.40 -15.59 -1.69
C ARG A 188 0.15 -16.43 -1.97
N GLY A 189 -0.41 -16.25 -3.17
CA GLY A 189 -1.43 -17.13 -3.75
C GLY A 189 -2.54 -16.39 -4.50
N PRO A 190 -3.04 -16.94 -5.63
CA PRO A 190 -4.18 -16.37 -6.34
C PRO A 190 -5.43 -16.36 -5.42
N PRO A 191 -6.40 -15.45 -5.65
CA PRO A 191 -7.67 -15.48 -4.93
C PRO A 191 -8.34 -16.83 -5.19
N ARG A 192 -8.38 -17.72 -4.20
CA ARG A 192 -9.27 -18.89 -4.23
C ARG A 192 -10.69 -18.39 -3.99
N ALA A 193 -11.30 -17.80 -5.00
CA ALA A 193 -12.73 -17.67 -5.08
C ALA A 193 -13.31 -19.07 -5.22
N ARG A 194 -13.78 -19.67 -4.13
CA ARG A 194 -14.77 -20.75 -4.21
C ARG A 194 -16.13 -20.07 -4.22
N SER A 195 -16.71 -19.89 -5.41
CA SER A 195 -18.16 -19.81 -5.51
C SER A 195 -18.72 -21.17 -5.13
N ILE A 196 -19.59 -21.16 -4.11
CA ILE A 196 -20.50 -22.27 -3.81
C ILE A 196 -21.57 -22.30 -4.91
#